data_AF-A0A2A6LYJ5-F1
#
_entry.id   AF-A0A2A6LYJ5-F1
#
_cell.length_a   1.000
_cell.length_b   1.000
_cell.length_c   1.000
_cell.angle_alpha   90.00
_cell.angle_beta   90.00
_cell.angle_gamma   90.00
#
_symmetry.space_group_name_H-M   'P 1'
#
loop_
_entity.id
_entity.type
_entity.pdbx_description
1 polymer ?
#
loop_
_entity_poly.entity_id
_entity_poly.type
_entity_poly.pdbx_seq_one_letter_code
_entity_poly.pdbx_strand_id
1 'polypeptide(L)'
;MPVDISPPEKDESTPVESSGLPAGRTPEEVAHHFGISPRRVRQMARELGACRIFGNRMFLLPTDVEAILEASRPKPKPAYHPRGRDSADLDELLALRKQMEREEAARKKKK
;
A
#
# COMPACT_ATOMS: atom_id res chain seq x y z
N MET A 1 -41.76 -0.62 46.73
CA MET A 1 -40.54 -1.29 46.22
C MET A 1 -40.17 -0.61 44.91
N PRO A 2 -39.14 0.25 44.86
CA PRO A 2 -38.63 0.75 43.59
C PRO A 2 -37.89 -0.40 42.90
N VAL A 3 -38.21 -0.63 41.63
CA VAL A 3 -37.51 -1.60 40.79
C VAL A 3 -36.51 -0.77 39.99
N ASP A 4 -35.24 -0.84 40.36
CA ASP A 4 -34.15 -0.26 39.59
C ASP A 4 -34.09 -0.96 38.23
N ILE A 5 -34.55 -0.25 37.19
CA ILE A 5 -34.33 -0.63 35.80
C ILE A 5 -32.99 -0.02 35.43
N SER A 6 -31.92 -0.71 35.78
CA SER A 6 -30.60 -0.46 35.19
C SER A 6 -30.63 -0.97 33.74
N PRO A 7 -30.35 -0.14 32.72
CA PRO A 7 -30.25 -0.61 31.35
C PRO A 7 -28.97 -1.46 31.21
N PRO A 8 -28.99 -2.58 30.47
CA PRO A 8 -27.76 -3.30 30.17
C PRO A 8 -26.93 -2.44 29.22
N GLU A 9 -25.89 -1.84 29.77
CA GLU A 9 -24.76 -1.28 29.07
C GLU A 9 -24.24 -2.34 28.10
N LYS A 10 -24.34 -2.08 26.80
CA LYS A 10 -23.71 -2.93 25.80
C LYS A 10 -22.23 -2.57 25.80
N ASP A 11 -21.49 -3.38 26.52
CA ASP A 11 -20.04 -3.39 26.59
C ASP A 11 -19.41 -3.21 25.20
N GLU A 12 -18.73 -2.08 25.03
CA GLU A 12 -17.59 -1.93 24.15
C GLU A 12 -16.57 -3.02 24.49
N SER A 13 -16.69 -4.18 23.83
CA SER A 13 -15.66 -5.20 23.85
C SER A 13 -14.84 -5.08 22.57
N THR A 14 -13.82 -4.24 22.63
CA THR A 14 -12.61 -4.46 21.85
C THR A 14 -11.91 -5.71 22.40
N PRO A 15 -11.63 -6.74 21.58
CA PRO A 15 -10.60 -7.71 21.93
C PRO A 15 -9.32 -7.30 21.22
N VAL A 16 -8.34 -6.93 22.04
CA VAL A 16 -6.96 -6.64 21.66
C VAL A 16 -6.20 -7.96 21.47
N GLU A 17 -5.58 -8.08 20.29
CA GLU A 17 -4.31 -8.76 19.96
C GLU A 17 -4.17 -10.30 20.03
N SER A 18 -3.83 -10.90 18.89
CA SER A 18 -2.56 -11.65 18.68
C SER A 18 -2.42 -12.17 17.23
N SER A 19 -1.22 -11.96 16.67
CA SER A 19 -0.70 -12.34 15.33
C SER A 19 -1.22 -11.58 14.09
N GLY A 20 -0.57 -10.45 13.78
CA GLY A 20 -0.15 -10.01 12.43
C GLY A 20 -1.18 -9.64 11.36
N LEU A 21 -2.38 -10.19 11.39
CA LEU A 21 -3.43 -10.01 10.40
C LEU A 21 -4.78 -10.02 11.11
N PRO A 22 -5.73 -9.16 10.72
CA PRO A 22 -7.06 -9.23 11.28
C PRO A 22 -7.62 -10.62 10.97
N ALA A 23 -8.11 -11.32 12.00
CA ALA A 23 -8.93 -12.52 11.82
C ALA A 23 -10.22 -12.06 11.14
N GLY A 24 -10.16 -11.84 9.83
CA GLY A 24 -11.22 -11.26 9.05
C GLY A 24 -12.48 -12.09 9.28
N ARG A 25 -13.42 -11.53 10.02
CA ARG A 25 -14.75 -12.11 10.11
C ARG A 25 -15.69 -11.28 9.28
N THR A 26 -15.52 -9.96 9.30
CA THR A 26 -16.38 -9.07 8.54
C THR A 26 -15.60 -8.03 7.73
N PRO A 27 -16.14 -7.60 6.57
CA PRO A 27 -15.57 -6.49 5.80
C PRO A 27 -15.56 -5.15 6.53
N GLU A 28 -16.36 -5.02 7.59
CA GLU A 28 -16.46 -3.80 8.40
C GLU A 28 -15.28 -3.70 9.36
N GLU A 29 -14.91 -4.79 10.04
CA GLU A 29 -13.70 -4.87 10.85
C GLU A 29 -12.44 -4.56 10.02
N VAL A 30 -12.32 -5.20 8.85
CA VAL A 30 -11.22 -4.98 7.91
C VAL A 30 -11.16 -3.50 7.50
N ALA A 31 -12.31 -2.91 7.16
CA ALA A 31 -12.40 -1.50 6.81
C ALA A 31 -11.91 -0.56 7.93
N HIS A 32 -12.32 -0.82 9.18
CA HIS A 32 -11.89 -0.03 10.34
C HIS A 32 -10.38 -0.12 10.58
N HIS A 33 -9.79 -1.32 10.48
CA HIS A 33 -8.35 -1.49 10.69
C HIS A 33 -7.49 -0.80 9.62
N PHE A 34 -7.93 -0.80 8.36
CA PHE A 34 -7.15 -0.22 7.26
C PHE A 34 -7.49 1.24 6.96
N GLY A 35 -8.53 1.81 7.62
CA GLY A 35 -9.01 3.16 7.32
C GLY A 35 -9.62 3.30 5.92
N ILE A 36 -10.11 2.19 5.36
CA ILE A 36 -10.72 2.14 4.02
C ILE A 36 -12.23 2.01 4.17
N SER A 37 -13.02 2.55 3.23
CA SER A 37 -14.48 2.36 3.30
C SER A 37 -14.88 0.88 3.16
N PRO A 38 -15.90 0.40 3.89
CA PRO A 38 -16.38 -0.98 3.80
C PRO A 38 -16.91 -1.31 2.40
N ARG A 39 -17.41 -0.31 1.67
CA ARG A 39 -17.81 -0.46 0.26
C ARG A 39 -16.61 -0.82 -0.61
N ARG A 40 -15.47 -0.15 -0.41
CA ARG A 40 -14.27 -0.39 -1.20
C ARG A 40 -13.67 -1.78 -0.90
N VAL A 41 -13.67 -2.21 0.35
CA VAL A 41 -13.26 -3.57 0.74
C VAL A 41 -14.14 -4.62 0.07
N ARG A 42 -15.48 -4.46 0.10
CA ARG A 42 -16.41 -5.37 -0.59
C ARG A 42 -16.20 -5.41 -2.10
N GLN A 43 -15.89 -4.27 -2.71
CA GLN A 43 -15.58 -4.22 -4.14
C GLN A 43 -14.30 -4.99 -4.47
N MET A 44 -13.20 -4.68 -3.78
CA MET A 44 -11.91 -5.33 -4.00
C MET A 44 -11.97 -6.84 -3.75
N ALA A 45 -12.65 -7.26 -2.69
CA ALA A 45 -12.81 -8.68 -2.37
C ALA A 45 -13.56 -9.45 -3.48
N ARG A 46 -14.58 -8.82 -4.10
CA ARG A 46 -15.29 -9.40 -5.25
C ARG A 46 -14.45 -9.43 -6.52
N GLU A 47 -13.68 -8.38 -6.78
CA GLU A 47 -12.78 -8.29 -7.95
C GLU A 47 -11.68 -9.36 -7.89
N LEU A 48 -11.16 -9.65 -6.69
CA LEU A 48 -10.10 -10.64 -6.47
C LEU A 48 -10.62 -12.06 -6.24
N GLY A 49 -11.93 -12.23 -5.99
CA GLY A 49 -12.51 -13.50 -5.57
C GLY A 49 -12.11 -13.94 -4.15
N ALA A 50 -11.45 -13.05 -3.40
CA ALA A 50 -10.99 -13.25 -2.03
C ALA A 50 -12.14 -13.00 -1.04
N CYS A 51 -13.26 -13.71 -1.19
CA CYS A 51 -14.37 -13.63 -0.25
C CYS A 51 -15.25 -14.87 -0.27
N ARG A 52 -15.84 -15.18 0.89
CA ARG A 52 -16.92 -16.17 1.03
C ARG A 52 -18.24 -15.48 1.31
N ILE A 53 -19.20 -15.64 0.41
CA ILE A 53 -20.54 -15.07 0.54
C ILE A 53 -21.48 -16.14 1.08
N PHE A 54 -22.08 -15.87 2.25
CA PHE A 54 -23.12 -16.69 2.87
C PHE A 54 -24.42 -15.89 2.93
N GLY A 55 -25.29 -16.11 1.94
CA GLY A 55 -26.50 -15.31 1.78
C GLY A 55 -26.17 -13.83 1.58
N ASN A 56 -26.61 -12.98 2.51
CA ASN A 56 -26.33 -11.54 2.49
C ASN A 56 -25.02 -11.15 3.22
N ARG A 57 -24.35 -12.10 3.88
CA ARG A 57 -23.14 -11.82 4.66
C ARG A 57 -21.90 -12.19 3.84
N MET A 58 -20.83 -11.40 4.02
CA MET A 58 -19.54 -11.65 3.40
C MET A 58 -18.51 -11.86 4.50
N PHE A 59 -17.72 -12.92 4.37
CA PHE A 59 -16.64 -13.29 5.27
C PHE A 59 -15.31 -13.26 4.50
N LEU A 60 -14.25 -12.82 5.18
CA LEU A 60 -12.91 -12.63 4.61
C LEU A 60 -11.91 -13.41 5.46
N LEU A 61 -11.35 -14.51 4.96
CA LEU A 61 -10.31 -15.20 5.72
C LEU A 61 -9.06 -14.32 5.86
N PRO A 62 -8.15 -14.61 6.81
CA PRO A 62 -6.86 -13.92 6.87
C PRO A 62 -6.10 -13.99 5.53
N THR A 63 -6.16 -15.13 4.82
CA THR A 63 -5.60 -15.31 3.47
C THR A 63 -6.21 -14.35 2.44
N ASP A 64 -7.52 -14.08 2.57
CA ASP A 64 -8.23 -13.19 1.68
C ASP A 64 -7.83 -11.74 1.93
N VAL A 65 -7.62 -11.38 3.20
CA VAL A 65 -7.14 -10.05 3.59
C VAL A 65 -5.73 -9.81 3.05
N GLU A 66 -4.83 -10.80 3.14
CA GLU A 66 -3.50 -10.74 2.53
C GLU A 66 -3.58 -10.47 1.02
N ALA A 67 -4.43 -11.20 0.30
CA ALA A 67 -4.62 -11.00 -1.14
C ALA A 67 -5.16 -9.59 -1.47
N ILE A 68 -6.10 -9.09 -0.68
CA ILE A 68 -6.62 -7.71 -0.82
C ILE A 68 -5.50 -6.69 -0.57
N LEU A 69 -4.63 -6.94 0.41
CA LEU A 69 -3.51 -6.07 0.73
C LEU A 69 -2.47 -6.05 -0.38
N GLU A 70 -2.11 -7.21 -0.92
CA GLU A 70 -1.18 -7.31 -2.06
C GLU A 70 -1.71 -6.55 -3.27
N ALA A 71 -3.00 -6.71 -3.58
CA ALA A 71 -3.65 -6.00 -4.68
C ALA A 71 -3.80 -4.49 -4.41
N SER A 72 -3.92 -4.08 -3.14
CA SER A 72 -3.99 -2.67 -2.76
C SER A 72 -2.66 -1.94 -2.87
N ARG A 73 -1.53 -2.64 -3.06
CA ARG A 73 -0.23 -1.97 -3.18
C ARG A 73 -0.22 -1.10 -4.44
N PRO A 74 0.07 0.21 -4.32
CA PRO A 74 0.13 1.08 -5.49
C PRO A 74 1.24 0.57 -6.41
N LYS A 75 0.89 0.20 -7.64
CA LYS A 75 1.89 -0.10 -8.66
C LYS A 75 2.74 1.17 -8.89
N PRO A 76 4.07 1.05 -9.03
CA PRO A 76 4.90 2.22 -9.30
C PRO A 76 4.35 2.87 -10.57
N LYS A 77 3.97 4.14 -10.48
CA LYS A 77 3.63 4.93 -11.66
C LYS A 77 4.85 4.85 -12.58
N PRO A 78 4.68 4.54 -13.89
CA PRO A 78 5.81 4.58 -14.80
C PRO A 78 6.46 5.94 -14.65
N ALA A 79 7.78 5.95 -14.37
CA ALA A 79 8.51 7.19 -14.26
C ALA A 79 8.20 8.01 -15.51
N TYR A 80 7.71 9.23 -15.33
CA TYR A 80 7.48 10.12 -16.45
C TYR A 80 8.85 10.40 -17.06
N HIS A 81 9.16 9.74 -18.17
CA HIS A 81 10.31 10.07 -18.99
C HIS A 81 9.89 11.27 -19.82
N PRO A 82 10.37 12.51 -19.53
CA PRO A 82 10.21 13.59 -20.47
C PRO A 82 10.78 13.13 -21.81
N ARG A 83 9.96 13.23 -22.87
CA ARG A 83 10.37 12.88 -24.23
C ARG A 83 11.67 13.66 -24.55
N GLY A 84 12.75 12.94 -24.87
CA GLY A 84 14.02 13.53 -25.27
C GLY A 84 15.08 13.69 -24.16
N ARG A 85 14.98 12.93 -23.06
CA ARG A 85 16.12 12.74 -22.15
C ARG A 85 16.68 11.34 -22.36
N ASP A 86 17.39 11.17 -23.47
CA ASP A 86 17.97 9.89 -23.83
C ASP A 86 19.20 9.64 -22.97
N SER A 87 19.39 8.41 -22.50
CA SER A 87 20.55 8.05 -21.68
C SER A 87 21.88 8.31 -22.39
N ALA A 88 21.87 8.34 -23.73
CA ALA A 88 23.01 8.67 -24.57
C ALA A 88 23.59 10.06 -24.26
N ASP A 89 22.74 11.06 -23.98
CA ASP A 89 23.20 12.44 -23.70
C ASP A 89 24.02 12.50 -22.40
N LEU A 90 23.72 11.63 -21.43
CA LEU A 90 24.41 11.60 -20.15
C LEU A 90 25.84 11.06 -20.30
N ASP A 91 26.01 9.99 -21.08
CA ASP A 91 27.31 9.36 -21.32
C ASP A 91 28.24 10.30 -22.10
N GLU A 92 27.72 11.04 -23.08
CA GLU A 92 28.47 12.04 -23.82
C GLU A 92 28.95 13.20 -22.93
N LEU A 93 28.09 13.70 -22.04
CA LEU A 93 28.46 14.76 -21.08
C LEU A 93 29.55 14.29 -20.10
N LEU A 94 29.50 13.03 -19.65
CA LEU A 94 30.54 12.44 -18.80
C LEU A 94 31.86 12.30 -19.55
N ALA A 95 31.82 11.92 -20.82
CA ALA A 95 33.02 11.82 -21.67
C ALA A 95 33.68 13.19 -21.87
N LEU A 96 32.88 14.23 -22.17
CA LEU A 96 33.36 15.61 -22.31
C LEU A 96 34.04 16.13 -21.04
N ARG A 97 33.44 15.87 -19.87
CA ARG A 97 34.04 16.27 -18.58
C ARG A 97 35.41 15.62 -18.36
N LYS A 98 35.54 14.32 -18.66
CA LYS A 98 36.82 13.59 -18.54
C LYS A 98 37.88 14.14 -19.48
N GLN A 99 37.50 14.59 -20.68
CA GLN A 99 38.43 15.21 -21.63
C GLN A 99 38.95 16.55 -21.10
N MET A 100 38.05 17.42 -20.62
CA MET A 100 38.41 18.70 -20.01
C MET A 100 39.40 18.54 -18.85
N GLU A 101 39.16 17.59 -17.94
CA GLU A 101 40.06 17.31 -16.81
C GLU A 101 41.47 16.86 -17.27
N ARG A 102 41.55 16.07 -18.34
CA ARG A 102 42.84 15.65 -18.93
C ARG A 102 43.58 16.83 -19.56
N GLU A 103 42.87 17.70 -20.26
CA GLU A 103 43.45 18.90 -20.87
C GLU A 103 43.94 19.89 -19.82
N GLU A 104 43.18 20.10 -18.74
CA GLU A 104 43.59 20.93 -17.62
C GLU A 104 44.83 20.37 -16.92
N ALA A 105 44.86 19.05 -16.69
CA ALA A 105 46.03 18.38 -16.13
C ALA A 105 47.27 18.52 -17.04
N ALA A 106 47.09 18.43 -18.35
CA ALA A 106 48.16 18.65 -19.32
C ALA A 106 48.65 20.11 -19.34
N ARG A 107 47.73 21.08 -19.23
CA ARG A 107 48.06 22.52 -19.14
C ARG A 107 48.81 22.86 -17.85
N LYS A 108 48.42 22.28 -16.71
CA LYS A 108 49.12 22.47 -15.43
C LYS A 108 50.54 21.88 -15.42
N LYS A 109 50.81 20.80 -16.17
CA LYS A 109 52.16 20.22 -16.27
C LYS A 109 53.11 20.99 -17.19
N LYS A 110 52.57 21.84 -18.08
CA LYS A 110 53.36 22.68 -19.00
C LYS A 110 53.69 24.06 -18.43
N LYS A 111 53.21 24.37 -17.23
CA LYS A 111 53.43 25.63 -16.53
C LYS A 111 54.26 25.38 -15.28
#